data_AF-A0A8C7VEQ6-F1
#
_entry.id   AF-A0A8C7VEQ6-F1
#
_cell.length_a   1.000
_cell.length_b   1.000
_cell.length_c   1.000
_cell.angle_alpha   90.00
_cell.angle_beta   90.00
_cell.angle_gamma   90.00
#
_symmetry.space_group_name_H-M   'P 1'
#
loop_
_entity.id
_entity.type
_entity.pdbx_description
1 polymer ?
#
loop_
_entity_poly.entity_id
_entity_poly.type
_entity_poly.pdbx_seq_one_letter_code
_entity_poly.pdbx_strand_id
1 'polypeptide(L)'
;MGQTLCICSRGSITIDNKRYYFIQKLDEGGFSYVDLVEGVQDGRFYALKRILCHDREGRQEAQTEVEMHRLFSHPNILGLAGHTFIERGGKSEAWILLPYVQKGSLWSVLEKLRDKGSFMPERRILKVLQGICSGLKAMHDRGYAHRDLKPTNVLLEEDDRPLLMDLGSMNRSRMEVKGTREAMTVQDWAAQRCTISYRAPELFNVESHCVIDDRTDIWSLGCVLYSMMFLEGPYDMVFQKGDSVALAVQNPVTIPQPCRSVSPLASQPLVTLQSITRSAFKASKI
;
A
#
# COMPACT_ATOMS: atom_id res chain seq x y z
N MET A 1 -23.07 -3.37 -37.76
CA MET A 1 -23.38 -1.93 -37.73
C MET A 1 -23.02 -1.42 -36.34
N GLY A 2 -21.86 -0.78 -36.22
CA GLY A 2 -21.37 -0.25 -34.94
C GLY A 2 -22.13 1.02 -34.59
N GLN A 3 -22.80 1.02 -33.45
CA GLN A 3 -23.32 2.26 -32.86
C GLN A 3 -22.15 3.01 -32.24
N THR A 4 -21.65 4.00 -32.96
CA THR A 4 -20.78 5.04 -32.40
C THR A 4 -21.60 5.83 -31.39
N LEU A 5 -21.49 5.48 -30.11
CA LEU A 5 -22.07 6.29 -29.03
C LEU A 5 -21.44 7.70 -29.07
N CYS A 6 -22.29 8.71 -29.31
CA CYS A 6 -21.94 10.12 -29.21
C CYS A 6 -21.23 10.37 -27.87
N ILE A 7 -20.00 10.90 -27.90
CA ILE A 7 -19.21 11.32 -26.72
C ILE A 7 -19.96 12.39 -25.87
N CYS A 8 -21.01 12.96 -26.46
CA CYS A 8 -21.87 14.06 -26.02
C CYS A 8 -22.73 13.75 -24.78
N SER A 9 -22.94 12.46 -24.44
CA SER A 9 -23.81 12.03 -23.33
C SER A 9 -23.05 11.46 -22.13
N ARG A 10 -21.71 11.42 -22.17
CA ARG A 10 -20.91 11.03 -21.01
C ARG A 10 -20.93 12.16 -19.99
N GLY A 11 -21.57 11.94 -18.85
CA GLY A 11 -21.49 12.86 -17.72
C GLY A 11 -20.03 13.14 -17.39
N SER A 12 -19.64 14.42 -17.39
CA SER A 12 -18.27 14.84 -17.07
C SER A 12 -18.15 15.22 -15.61
N ILE A 13 -17.08 14.76 -14.96
CA ILE A 13 -16.69 15.14 -13.60
C ILE A 13 -15.77 16.36 -13.68
N THR A 14 -15.86 17.30 -12.74
CA THR A 14 -14.96 18.45 -12.66
C THR A 14 -14.18 18.44 -11.34
N ILE A 15 -12.86 18.52 -11.42
CA ILE A 15 -11.93 18.61 -10.27
C ILE A 15 -10.89 19.69 -10.61
N ASP A 16 -10.68 20.65 -9.71
CA ASP A 16 -9.72 21.76 -9.90
C ASP A 16 -9.86 22.46 -11.27
N ASN A 17 -11.11 22.78 -11.67
CA ASN A 17 -11.49 23.39 -12.95
C ASN A 17 -11.11 22.58 -14.22
N LYS A 18 -10.76 21.30 -14.05
CA LYS A 18 -10.51 20.35 -15.16
C LYS A 18 -11.64 19.33 -15.22
N ARG A 19 -12.07 19.03 -16.45
CA ARG A 19 -13.08 18.02 -16.76
C ARG A 19 -12.45 16.66 -17.02
N TYR A 20 -13.13 15.61 -16.55
CA TYR A 20 -12.76 14.21 -16.73
C TYR A 20 -13.97 13.40 -17.19
N TYR A 21 -13.77 12.45 -18.10
CA TYR A 21 -14.78 11.49 -18.50
C TYR A 21 -14.61 10.19 -17.74
N PHE A 22 -15.70 9.66 -17.19
CA PHE A 22 -15.72 8.30 -16.65
C PHE A 22 -15.48 7.27 -17.77
N ILE A 23 -14.61 6.30 -17.50
CA ILE A 23 -14.28 5.21 -18.41
C ILE A 23 -14.83 3.89 -17.89
N GLN A 24 -14.39 3.47 -16.70
CA GLN A 24 -14.84 2.23 -16.05
C GLN A 24 -14.55 2.25 -14.56
N LYS A 25 -15.19 1.36 -13.80
CA LYS A 25 -14.84 1.09 -12.40
C LYS A 25 -13.53 0.29 -12.34
N LEU A 26 -12.65 0.62 -11.40
CA LEU A 26 -11.41 -0.10 -11.11
C LEU A 26 -11.53 -0.94 -9.84
N ASP A 27 -12.13 -0.37 -8.79
CA ASP A 27 -12.24 -1.04 -7.48
C ASP A 27 -13.45 -0.56 -6.68
N GLU A 28 -13.89 -1.38 -5.74
CA GLU A 28 -14.97 -1.15 -4.79
C GLU A 28 -14.58 -1.67 -3.40
N GLY A 29 -14.35 -0.74 -2.47
CA GLY A 29 -14.22 -1.03 -1.05
C GLY A 29 -15.51 -0.72 -0.28
N GLY A 30 -15.51 -1.04 1.02
CA GLY A 30 -16.69 -0.80 1.88
C GLY A 30 -17.11 0.67 1.98
N PHE A 31 -16.15 1.60 1.90
CA PHE A 31 -16.40 3.05 2.07
C PHE A 31 -15.80 3.91 0.95
N SER A 32 -15.22 3.29 -0.08
CA SER A 32 -14.64 4.03 -1.20
C SER A 32 -14.75 3.27 -2.52
N TYR A 33 -14.78 4.03 -3.61
CA TYR A 33 -14.78 3.53 -4.97
C TYR A 33 -13.57 4.08 -5.71
N VAL A 34 -13.01 3.31 -6.63
CA VAL A 34 -11.97 3.80 -7.53
C VAL A 34 -12.46 3.65 -8.95
N ASP A 35 -12.50 4.76 -9.68
CA ASP A 35 -12.91 4.80 -11.08
C ASP A 35 -11.73 5.19 -11.97
N LEU A 36 -11.64 4.59 -13.16
CA LEU A 36 -10.79 5.06 -14.24
C LEU A 36 -11.47 6.23 -14.92
N VAL A 37 -10.78 7.37 -15.00
CA VAL A 37 -11.25 8.57 -15.69
C VAL A 37 -10.20 9.06 -16.68
N GLU A 38 -10.65 9.74 -17.73
CA GLU A 38 -9.79 10.34 -18.76
C GLU A 38 -9.87 11.87 -18.70
N GLY A 39 -8.71 12.54 -18.62
CA GLY A 39 -8.61 13.99 -18.63
C GLY A 39 -8.98 14.55 -20.01
N VAL A 40 -10.00 15.42 -20.07
CA VAL A 40 -10.45 16.01 -21.33
C VAL A 40 -9.39 16.94 -21.95
N GLN A 41 -8.49 17.47 -21.13
CA GLN A 41 -7.50 18.46 -21.54
C GLN A 41 -6.25 17.81 -22.13
N ASP A 42 -5.89 16.61 -21.67
CA ASP A 42 -4.61 15.97 -21.99
C ASP A 42 -4.72 14.52 -22.47
N GLY A 43 -5.92 13.95 -22.49
CA GLY A 43 -6.18 12.55 -22.87
C GLY A 43 -5.53 11.53 -21.93
N ARG A 44 -5.05 11.94 -20.75
CA ARG A 44 -4.39 11.03 -19.82
C ARG A 44 -5.40 10.31 -18.94
N PHE A 45 -5.07 9.08 -18.57
CA PHE A 45 -5.87 8.31 -17.63
C PHE A 45 -5.47 8.61 -16.18
N TYR A 46 -6.48 8.62 -15.31
CA TYR A 46 -6.37 8.85 -13.87
C TYR A 46 -7.22 7.84 -13.10
N ALA A 47 -6.80 7.53 -11.89
CA ALA A 47 -7.60 6.83 -10.89
C ALA A 47 -8.28 7.86 -9.99
N LEU A 48 -9.61 7.88 -9.98
CA LEU A 48 -10.43 8.72 -9.13
C LEU A 48 -10.92 7.91 -7.92
N LYS A 49 -10.31 8.11 -6.76
CA LYS A 49 -10.78 7.55 -5.47
C LYS A 49 -11.88 8.44 -4.91
N ARG A 50 -13.07 7.90 -4.72
CA ARG A 50 -14.24 8.56 -4.13
C ARG A 50 -14.51 7.96 -2.76
N ILE A 51 -14.32 8.73 -1.70
CA ILE A 51 -14.52 8.31 -0.31
C ILE A 51 -15.88 8.84 0.15
N LEU A 52 -16.75 7.94 0.63
CA LEU A 52 -18.02 8.33 1.21
C LEU A 52 -17.79 8.79 2.66
N CYS A 53 -18.10 10.05 2.95
CA CYS A 53 -17.99 10.61 4.29
C CYS A 53 -19.37 10.58 4.96
N HIS A 54 -19.59 9.62 5.86
CA HIS A 54 -20.86 9.46 6.58
C HIS A 54 -21.06 10.48 7.69
N ASP A 55 -19.96 10.99 8.25
CA ASP A 55 -19.95 11.94 9.35
C ASP A 55 -18.74 12.91 9.22
N ARG A 56 -18.58 13.75 10.24
CA ARG A 56 -17.47 14.70 10.31
C ARG A 56 -16.11 14.02 10.46
N GLU A 57 -16.05 12.86 11.11
CA GLU A 57 -14.83 12.10 11.33
C GLU A 57 -14.31 11.51 10.03
N GLY A 58 -15.15 10.81 9.27
CA GLY A 58 -14.79 10.27 7.95
C GLY A 58 -14.39 11.37 6.94
N ARG A 59 -14.96 12.57 7.06
CA ARG A 59 -14.50 13.72 6.25
C ARG A 59 -13.11 14.20 6.68
N GLN A 60 -12.83 14.25 7.98
CA GLN A 60 -11.53 14.63 8.50
C GLN A 60 -10.45 13.60 8.12
N GLU A 61 -10.78 12.31 8.10
CA GLU A 61 -9.90 11.25 7.63
C GLU A 61 -9.54 11.41 6.15
N ALA A 62 -10.54 11.66 5.30
CA ALA A 62 -10.29 11.90 3.88
C ALA A 62 -9.47 13.18 3.63
N GLN A 63 -9.72 14.24 4.42
CA GLN A 63 -8.91 15.46 4.41
C GLN A 63 -7.46 15.17 4.82
N THR A 64 -7.26 14.35 5.85
CA THR A 64 -5.93 13.92 6.29
C THR A 64 -5.21 13.15 5.17
N GLU A 65 -5.89 12.25 4.47
CA GLU A 65 -5.30 11.51 3.33
C GLU A 65 -4.83 12.45 2.21
N VAL A 66 -5.64 13.46 1.86
CA VAL A 66 -5.24 14.50 0.88
C VAL A 66 -4.01 15.27 1.36
N GLU A 67 -3.97 15.65 2.64
CA GLU A 67 -2.84 16.36 3.23
C GLU A 67 -1.56 15.52 3.19
N MET A 68 -1.66 14.22 3.50
CA MET A 68 -0.51 13.31 3.40
C MET A 68 0.05 13.27 1.98
N HIS A 69 -0.78 13.17 0.95
CA HIS A 69 -0.30 13.22 -0.43
C HIS A 69 0.42 14.54 -0.77
N ARG A 70 0.01 15.67 -0.19
CA ARG A 70 0.63 16.98 -0.45
C ARG A 70 2.00 17.14 0.23
N LEU A 71 2.29 16.39 1.29
CA LEU A 71 3.57 16.46 2.00
C LEU A 71 4.74 15.93 1.16
N PHE A 72 4.46 15.07 0.18
CA PHE A 72 5.48 14.35 -0.57
C PHE A 72 5.45 14.69 -2.05
N SER A 73 6.63 15.04 -2.57
CA SER A 73 6.91 15.04 -4.00
C SER A 73 8.16 14.18 -4.19
N HIS A 74 7.96 12.93 -4.61
CA HIS A 74 9.02 11.94 -4.66
C HIS A 74 8.76 10.92 -5.78
N PRO A 75 9.78 10.48 -6.56
CA PRO A 75 9.60 9.54 -7.67
C PRO A 75 9.08 8.15 -7.29
N ASN A 76 9.06 7.80 -6.00
CA ASN A 76 8.55 6.53 -5.50
C ASN A 76 7.31 6.68 -4.59
N ILE A 77 6.65 7.84 -4.60
CA ILE A 77 5.40 8.08 -3.86
C ILE A 77 4.37 8.61 -4.87
N LEU A 78 3.18 8.03 -4.88
CA LEU A 78 2.12 8.40 -5.82
C LEU A 78 1.67 9.84 -5.55
N GLY A 79 1.91 10.72 -6.52
CA GLY A 79 1.54 12.13 -6.42
C GLY A 79 0.04 12.37 -6.53
N LEU A 80 -0.44 13.45 -5.92
CA LEU A 80 -1.81 13.94 -6.07
C LEU A 80 -1.94 14.74 -7.37
N ALA A 81 -2.89 14.36 -8.24
CA ALA A 81 -3.20 15.12 -9.45
C ALA A 81 -4.25 16.22 -9.21
N GLY A 82 -5.15 16.00 -8.25
CA GLY A 82 -6.19 16.94 -7.86
C GLY A 82 -7.10 16.37 -6.78
N HIS A 83 -7.94 17.20 -6.20
CA HIS A 83 -8.91 16.74 -5.20
C HIS A 83 -10.12 17.68 -5.14
N THR A 84 -11.26 17.22 -4.61
CA THR A 84 -12.39 18.09 -4.28
C THR A 84 -13.26 17.45 -3.19
N PHE A 85 -14.02 18.27 -2.48
CA PHE A 85 -15.04 17.82 -1.54
C PHE A 85 -16.40 18.21 -2.07
N ILE A 86 -17.31 17.23 -2.13
CA ILE A 86 -18.63 17.40 -2.69
C ILE A 86 -19.67 17.16 -1.61
N GLU A 87 -20.62 18.07 -1.51
CA GLU A 87 -21.82 17.90 -0.70
C GLU A 87 -23.03 17.90 -1.62
N ARG A 88 -23.78 16.79 -1.65
CA ARG A 88 -24.98 16.67 -2.47
C ARG A 88 -26.05 15.84 -1.78
N GLY A 89 -27.21 16.44 -1.56
CA GLY A 89 -28.38 15.74 -1.00
C GLY A 89 -28.12 15.13 0.38
N GLY A 90 -27.36 15.82 1.24
CA GLY A 90 -26.99 15.35 2.58
C GLY A 90 -25.87 14.30 2.61
N LYS A 91 -25.31 13.92 1.45
CA LYS A 91 -24.13 13.06 1.35
C LYS A 91 -22.88 13.91 1.14
N SER A 92 -21.83 13.62 1.90
CA SER A 92 -20.50 14.22 1.74
C SER A 92 -19.57 13.20 1.10
N GLU A 93 -18.82 13.60 0.09
CA GLU A 93 -17.79 12.77 -0.56
C GLU A 93 -16.49 13.54 -0.69
N ALA A 94 -15.37 12.84 -0.53
CA ALA A 94 -14.05 13.35 -0.87
C ALA A 94 -13.55 12.63 -2.13
N TRP A 95 -13.13 13.41 -3.12
CA TRP A 95 -12.65 12.91 -4.41
C TRP A 95 -11.16 13.20 -4.49
N ILE A 96 -10.36 12.14 -4.65
CA ILE A 96 -8.89 12.20 -4.73
C ILE A 96 -8.50 11.67 -6.11
N LEU A 97 -7.91 12.52 -6.94
CA LEU A 97 -7.48 12.19 -8.29
C LEU A 97 -5.99 11.85 -8.29
N LEU A 98 -5.67 10.65 -8.75
CA LEU A 98 -4.32 10.08 -8.76
C LEU A 98 -3.93 9.68 -10.19
N PRO A 99 -2.64 9.72 -10.55
CA PRO A 99 -2.17 9.15 -11.82
C PRO A 99 -2.57 7.67 -11.94
N TYR A 100 -3.06 7.26 -13.11
CA TYR A 100 -3.33 5.85 -13.38
C TYR A 100 -2.03 5.13 -13.78
N VAL A 101 -1.73 4.01 -13.11
CA VAL A 101 -0.55 3.18 -13.39
C VAL A 101 -1.01 1.88 -14.04
N GLN A 102 -0.78 1.75 -15.35
CA GLN A 102 -1.37 0.71 -16.19
C GLN A 102 -0.99 -0.73 -15.79
N LYS A 103 0.24 -0.94 -15.33
CA LYS A 103 0.70 -2.26 -14.88
C LYS A 103 0.03 -2.73 -13.59
N GLY A 104 -0.65 -1.83 -12.87
CA GLY A 104 -1.33 -2.12 -11.61
C GLY A 104 -0.37 -2.27 -10.43
N SER A 105 -0.82 -3.01 -9.42
CA SER A 105 -0.06 -3.25 -8.19
C SER A 105 1.00 -4.34 -8.35
N LEU A 106 1.98 -4.33 -7.45
CA LEU A 106 2.96 -5.39 -7.29
C LEU A 106 2.25 -6.72 -7.07
N TRP A 107 1.17 -6.75 -6.27
CA TRP A 107 0.36 -7.96 -6.10
C TRP A 107 -0.12 -8.55 -7.44
N SER A 108 -0.74 -7.73 -8.30
CA SER A 108 -1.20 -8.20 -9.62
C SER A 108 -0.07 -8.74 -10.51
N VAL A 109 1.16 -8.24 -10.34
CA VAL A 109 2.34 -8.79 -11.01
C VAL A 109 2.73 -10.14 -10.43
N LEU A 110 2.70 -10.30 -9.10
CA LEU A 110 3.00 -11.57 -8.43
C LEU A 110 1.98 -12.66 -8.78
N GLU A 111 0.69 -12.33 -8.86
CA GLU A 111 -0.36 -13.25 -9.29
C GLU A 111 -0.11 -13.76 -10.72
N LYS A 112 0.17 -12.85 -11.66
CA LYS A 112 0.50 -13.22 -13.05
C LYS A 112 1.74 -14.11 -13.14
N LEU A 113 2.72 -13.95 -12.25
CA LEU A 113 3.90 -14.80 -12.20
C LEU A 113 3.54 -16.19 -11.67
N ARG A 114 2.73 -16.25 -10.61
CA ARG A 114 2.20 -17.50 -10.01
C ARG A 114 1.39 -18.31 -11.01
N ASP A 115 0.46 -17.68 -11.72
CA ASP A 115 -0.38 -18.34 -12.73
C ASP A 115 0.44 -18.94 -13.89
N LYS A 116 1.61 -18.34 -14.17
CA LYS A 116 2.58 -18.82 -15.17
C LYS A 116 3.58 -19.84 -14.62
N GLY A 117 3.56 -20.14 -13.32
CA GLY A 117 4.57 -20.99 -12.67
C GLY A 117 5.99 -20.40 -12.72
N SER A 118 6.10 -19.07 -12.71
CA SER A 118 7.36 -18.34 -12.84
C SER A 118 7.63 -17.46 -11.62
N PHE A 119 8.88 -17.04 -11.40
CA PHE A 119 9.26 -16.18 -10.28
C PHE A 119 9.75 -14.82 -10.76
N MET A 120 9.72 -13.82 -9.86
CA MET A 120 10.28 -12.52 -10.16
C MET A 120 11.81 -12.63 -10.24
N PRO A 121 12.47 -12.18 -11.33
CA PRO A 121 13.92 -12.18 -11.40
C PRO A 121 14.52 -11.34 -10.28
N GLU A 122 15.58 -11.82 -9.66
CA GLU A 122 16.19 -11.16 -8.51
C GLU A 122 16.60 -9.71 -8.78
N ARG A 123 17.21 -9.42 -9.94
CA ARG A 123 17.56 -8.03 -10.31
C ARG A 123 16.35 -7.11 -10.31
N ARG A 124 15.18 -7.63 -10.67
CA ARG A 124 13.90 -6.91 -10.63
C ARG A 124 13.44 -6.70 -9.19
N ILE A 125 13.55 -7.72 -8.34
CA ILE A 125 13.27 -7.62 -6.90
C ILE A 125 14.11 -6.51 -6.27
N LEU A 126 15.42 -6.48 -6.52
CA LEU A 126 16.33 -5.46 -5.97
C LEU A 126 15.97 -4.05 -6.46
N LYS A 127 15.62 -3.89 -7.75
CA LYS A 127 15.19 -2.59 -8.31
C LYS A 127 13.91 -2.09 -7.62
N VAL A 128 12.92 -2.96 -7.46
CA VAL A 128 11.65 -2.62 -6.78
C VAL A 128 11.90 -2.34 -5.30
N LEU A 129 12.68 -3.17 -4.62
CA LEU A 129 13.02 -2.98 -3.21
C LEU A 129 13.72 -1.63 -2.98
N GLN A 130 14.69 -1.27 -3.82
CA GLN A 130 15.41 0.00 -3.73
C GLN A 130 14.45 1.20 -3.84
N GLY A 131 13.52 1.16 -4.79
CA GLY A 131 12.53 2.23 -4.96
C GLY A 131 11.55 2.33 -3.78
N ILE A 132 11.10 1.20 -3.23
CA ILE A 132 10.25 1.17 -2.02
C ILE A 132 11.01 1.79 -0.85
N CYS A 133 12.27 1.38 -0.60
CA CYS A 133 13.10 1.95 0.45
C CYS A 133 13.30 3.46 0.27
N SER A 134 13.48 3.93 -0.96
CA SER A 134 13.60 5.36 -1.27
C SER A 134 12.32 6.12 -0.91
N GLY A 135 11.15 5.57 -1.24
CA GLY A 135 9.85 6.14 -0.86
C GLY A 135 9.64 6.18 0.66
N LEU A 136 9.88 5.05 1.35
CA LEU A 136 9.76 4.98 2.81
C LEU A 136 10.71 5.96 3.50
N LYS A 137 11.97 6.05 3.05
CA LYS A 137 12.93 7.03 3.57
C LYS A 137 12.39 8.46 3.47
N ALA A 138 11.81 8.84 2.33
CA ALA A 138 11.24 10.17 2.16
C ALA A 138 10.06 10.46 3.12
N MET A 139 9.30 9.43 3.50
CA MET A 139 8.25 9.50 4.52
C MET A 139 8.83 9.63 5.93
N HIS A 140 9.77 8.74 6.28
CA HIS A 140 10.42 8.67 7.58
C HIS A 140 11.20 9.94 7.89
N ASP A 141 11.94 10.49 6.92
CA ASP A 141 12.67 11.76 7.05
C ASP A 141 11.75 12.97 7.34
N ARG A 142 10.47 12.90 6.96
CA ARG A 142 9.44 13.90 7.30
C ARG A 142 8.69 13.59 8.61
N GLY A 143 9.09 12.53 9.30
CA GLY A 143 8.50 12.13 10.57
C GLY A 143 7.17 11.40 10.45
N TYR A 144 6.89 10.73 9.33
CA TYR A 144 5.69 9.90 9.11
C TYR A 144 6.06 8.46 8.78
N ALA A 145 5.22 7.52 9.20
CA ALA A 145 5.28 6.11 8.81
C ALA A 145 4.04 5.74 7.99
N HIS A 146 4.20 4.86 6.99
CA HIS A 146 3.13 4.45 6.07
C HIS A 146 2.07 3.58 6.75
N ARG A 147 2.48 2.67 7.65
CA ARG A 147 1.63 1.81 8.51
C ARG A 147 0.77 0.76 7.80
N ASP A 148 0.67 0.76 6.47
CA ASP A 148 -0.07 -0.25 5.72
C ASP A 148 0.65 -0.62 4.41
N LEU A 149 1.97 -0.80 4.51
CA LEU A 149 2.78 -1.24 3.37
C LEU A 149 2.51 -2.72 3.06
N LYS A 150 2.07 -2.99 1.83
CA LYS A 150 1.75 -4.34 1.33
C LYS A 150 1.81 -4.35 -0.20
N PRO A 151 1.89 -5.52 -0.86
CA PRO A 151 2.04 -5.57 -2.32
C PRO A 151 0.91 -4.91 -3.11
N THR A 152 -0.31 -4.81 -2.55
CA THR A 152 -1.41 -4.09 -3.22
C THR A 152 -1.26 -2.57 -3.17
N ASN A 153 -0.51 -2.04 -2.20
CA ASN A 153 -0.23 -0.60 -2.02
C ASN A 153 1.10 -0.15 -2.67
N VAL A 154 1.68 -0.99 -3.52
CA VAL A 154 2.85 -0.66 -4.34
C VAL A 154 2.45 -0.78 -5.80
N LEU A 155 2.31 0.34 -6.52
CA LEU A 155 2.11 0.32 -7.97
C LEU A 155 3.46 0.16 -8.68
N LEU A 156 3.46 -0.42 -9.88
CA LEU A 156 4.67 -0.55 -10.70
C LEU A 156 4.49 0.15 -12.04
N GLU A 157 5.42 1.03 -12.40
CA GLU A 157 5.45 1.62 -13.74
C GLU A 157 6.08 0.69 -14.79
N GLU A 158 6.05 1.08 -16.06
CA GLU A 158 6.56 0.28 -17.18
C GLU A 158 8.02 -0.14 -17.04
N ASP A 159 8.84 0.67 -16.39
CA ASP A 159 10.24 0.37 -16.14
C ASP A 159 10.47 -0.36 -14.80
N ASP A 160 9.41 -0.76 -14.09
CA ASP A 160 9.44 -1.34 -12.73
C ASP A 160 9.88 -0.35 -11.62
N ARG A 161 9.77 0.96 -11.85
CA ARG A 161 9.81 1.93 -10.75
C ARG A 161 8.57 1.74 -9.86
N PRO A 162 8.74 1.51 -8.54
CA PRO A 162 7.62 1.39 -7.63
C PRO A 162 7.10 2.76 -7.19
N LEU A 163 5.78 2.86 -7.02
CA LEU A 163 5.09 4.01 -6.44
C LEU A 163 4.28 3.54 -5.22
N LEU A 164 4.63 4.05 -4.04
CA LEU A 164 3.86 3.83 -2.82
C LEU A 164 2.55 4.62 -2.88
N MET A 165 1.44 3.97 -2.57
CA MET A 165 0.10 4.57 -2.59
C MET A 165 -0.67 4.25 -1.31
N ASP A 166 -1.89 4.81 -1.20
CA ASP A 166 -2.80 4.61 -0.07
C ASP A 166 -2.24 5.13 1.26
N LEU A 167 -2.19 6.47 1.36
CA LEU A 167 -1.65 7.17 2.51
C LEU A 167 -2.68 7.38 3.64
N GLY A 168 -3.84 6.72 3.56
CA GLY A 168 -4.96 6.87 4.51
C GLY A 168 -4.69 6.27 5.90
N SER A 169 -3.69 5.40 6.04
CA SER A 169 -3.22 4.86 7.33
C SER A 169 -1.95 5.55 7.84
N MET A 170 -1.41 6.52 7.09
CA MET A 170 -0.18 7.21 7.46
C MET A 170 -0.37 8.00 8.75
N ASN A 171 0.60 7.90 9.65
CA ASN A 171 0.60 8.63 10.92
C ASN A 171 2.04 9.05 11.27
N ARG A 172 2.21 9.81 12.35
CA ARG A 172 3.52 10.14 12.90
C ARG A 172 4.37 8.88 13.05
N SER A 173 5.62 9.01 12.61
CA SER A 173 6.65 7.97 12.71
C SER A 173 6.77 7.51 14.16
N ARG A 174 6.97 8.44 15.10
CA ARG A 174 7.15 8.16 16.52
C ARG A 174 5.89 8.47 17.34
N MET A 175 5.38 7.45 18.03
CA MET A 175 4.26 7.53 18.97
C MET A 175 4.73 7.05 20.34
N GLU A 176 4.66 7.92 21.35
CA GLU A 176 4.91 7.53 22.74
C GLU A 176 3.60 7.06 23.36
N VAL A 177 3.58 5.84 23.90
CA VAL A 177 2.42 5.27 24.59
C VAL A 177 2.63 5.40 26.09
N LYS A 178 1.70 6.05 26.79
CA LYS A 178 1.76 6.35 28.22
C LYS A 178 0.50 5.85 28.93
N GLY A 179 0.57 4.59 29.33
CA GLY A 179 -0.46 3.87 30.08
C GLY A 179 -1.34 2.98 29.21
N THR A 180 -2.10 2.12 29.88
CA THR A 180 -2.90 1.06 29.25
C THR A 180 -3.98 1.60 28.31
N ARG A 181 -4.58 2.75 28.61
CA ARG A 181 -5.63 3.33 27.75
C ARG A 181 -5.09 3.74 26.38
N GLU A 182 -3.92 4.38 26.35
CA GLU A 182 -3.28 4.77 25.09
C GLU A 182 -2.83 3.54 24.31
N ALA A 183 -2.31 2.52 25.00
CA ALA A 183 -1.92 1.25 24.38
C ALA A 183 -3.10 0.57 23.67
N MET A 184 -4.26 0.46 24.35
CA MET A 184 -5.49 -0.08 23.74
C MET A 184 -5.94 0.77 22.55
N THR A 185 -5.88 2.09 22.66
CA THR A 185 -6.27 3.00 21.55
C THR A 185 -5.40 2.77 20.31
N VAL A 186 -4.08 2.65 20.48
CA VAL A 186 -3.15 2.39 19.37
C VAL A 186 -3.35 0.99 18.79
N GLN A 187 -3.60 0.00 19.64
CA GLN A 187 -3.87 -1.36 19.21
C GLN A 187 -5.16 -1.46 18.37
N ASP A 188 -6.25 -0.82 18.83
CA ASP A 188 -7.52 -0.79 18.11
C ASP A 188 -7.41 -0.03 16.77
N TRP A 189 -6.66 1.08 16.77
CA TRP A 189 -6.33 1.81 15.55
C TRP A 189 -5.56 0.93 14.56
N ALA A 190 -4.51 0.23 15.02
CA ALA A 190 -3.75 -0.68 14.17
C ALA A 190 -4.60 -1.87 13.69
N ALA A 191 -5.55 -2.34 14.52
CA ALA A 191 -6.51 -3.37 14.16
C ALA A 191 -7.35 -2.98 12.95
N GLN A 192 -7.74 -1.71 12.87
CA GLN A 192 -8.55 -1.15 11.79
C GLN A 192 -7.73 -0.72 10.55
N ARG A 193 -6.50 -0.23 10.75
CA ARG A 193 -5.73 0.50 9.72
C ARG A 193 -4.56 -0.27 9.12
N CYS A 194 -4.02 -1.25 9.83
CA CYS A 194 -2.88 -2.06 9.37
C CYS A 194 -3.37 -3.44 8.92
N THR A 195 -3.08 -3.84 7.68
CA THR A 195 -3.46 -5.16 7.16
C THR A 195 -2.83 -6.26 8.00
N ILE A 196 -3.66 -7.18 8.52
CA ILE A 196 -3.27 -8.15 9.54
C ILE A 196 -2.04 -9.01 9.15
N SER A 197 -1.94 -9.47 7.90
CA SER A 197 -0.82 -10.31 7.44
C SER A 197 0.48 -9.54 7.17
N TYR A 198 0.46 -8.21 7.24
CA TYR A 198 1.64 -7.33 7.06
C TYR A 198 1.92 -6.46 8.30
N ARG A 199 1.09 -6.59 9.35
CA ARG A 199 1.18 -5.82 10.59
C ARG A 199 2.38 -6.27 11.42
N ALA A 200 3.09 -5.30 12.00
CA ALA A 200 4.24 -5.56 12.86
C ALA A 200 3.83 -6.15 14.23
N PRO A 201 4.65 -7.03 14.85
CA PRO A 201 4.33 -7.70 16.12
C PRO A 201 3.94 -6.76 17.26
N GLU A 202 4.64 -5.63 17.38
CA GLU A 202 4.45 -4.60 18.39
C GLU A 202 3.11 -3.88 18.28
N LEU A 203 2.39 -4.03 17.16
CA LEU A 203 1.05 -3.49 16.96
C LEU A 203 -0.07 -4.51 17.28
N PHE A 204 0.25 -5.76 17.61
CA PHE A 204 -0.73 -6.76 18.06
C PHE A 204 -0.93 -6.76 19.57
N ASN A 205 0.14 -6.49 20.32
CA ASN A 205 0.13 -6.39 21.76
C ASN A 205 0.91 -5.13 22.15
N VAL A 206 0.23 -3.99 22.14
CA VAL A 206 0.87 -2.70 22.44
C VAL A 206 1.13 -2.61 23.94
N GLU A 207 2.39 -2.41 24.31
CA GLU A 207 2.76 -2.25 25.73
C GLU A 207 2.28 -0.92 26.30
N SER A 208 2.01 -0.88 27.61
CA SER A 208 1.53 0.35 28.27
C SER A 208 2.57 1.47 28.31
N HIS A 209 3.86 1.17 28.16
CA HIS A 209 4.93 2.18 28.21
C HIS A 209 6.00 1.88 27.17
N CYS A 210 5.72 2.21 25.91
CA CYS A 210 6.64 1.96 24.80
C CYS A 210 6.69 3.13 23.83
N VAL A 211 7.58 2.99 22.85
CA VAL A 211 7.67 3.86 21.69
C VAL A 211 7.43 3.01 20.45
N ILE A 212 6.38 3.33 19.70
CA ILE A 212 6.15 2.75 18.38
C ILE A 212 6.72 3.74 17.37
N ASP A 213 7.69 3.30 16.58
CA ASP A 213 8.34 4.12 15.57
C ASP A 213 8.08 3.61 14.13
N ASP A 214 8.78 4.16 13.15
CA ASP A 214 8.70 3.81 11.73
C ASP A 214 9.27 2.42 11.39
N ARG A 215 9.90 1.71 12.35
CA ARG A 215 10.37 0.33 12.14
C ARG A 215 9.23 -0.65 11.86
N THR A 216 7.98 -0.30 12.18
CA THR A 216 6.81 -1.08 11.74
C THR A 216 6.75 -1.20 10.22
N ASP A 217 7.16 -0.16 9.47
CA ASP A 217 7.18 -0.21 8.00
C ASP A 217 8.31 -1.13 7.50
N ILE A 218 9.40 -1.25 8.27
CA ILE A 218 10.51 -2.15 7.95
C ILE A 218 10.08 -3.61 8.10
N TRP A 219 9.26 -3.94 9.10
CA TRP A 219 8.63 -5.25 9.18
C TRP A 219 7.76 -5.53 7.94
N SER A 220 6.86 -4.61 7.61
CA SER A 220 5.98 -4.76 6.45
C SER A 220 6.77 -4.85 5.14
N LEU A 221 7.90 -4.14 5.02
CA LEU A 221 8.84 -4.25 3.91
C LEU A 221 9.44 -5.65 3.82
N GLY A 222 9.77 -6.28 4.96
CA GLY A 222 10.19 -7.67 5.04
C GLY A 222 9.14 -8.63 4.48
N CYS A 223 7.87 -8.41 4.81
CA CYS A 223 6.75 -9.17 4.24
C CYS A 223 6.61 -8.95 2.72
N VAL A 224 6.69 -7.70 2.24
CA VAL A 224 6.64 -7.40 0.79
C VAL A 224 7.80 -8.05 0.04
N LEU A 225 9.01 -8.01 0.60
CA LEU A 225 10.17 -8.68 0.03
C LEU A 225 9.98 -10.21 -0.02
N TYR A 226 9.43 -10.79 1.05
CA TYR A 226 9.04 -12.20 1.05
C TYR A 226 8.05 -12.51 -0.08
N SER A 227 7.00 -11.69 -0.25
CA SER A 227 6.03 -11.86 -1.34
C SER A 227 6.66 -11.78 -2.72
N MET A 228 7.66 -10.91 -2.93
CA MET A 228 8.37 -10.85 -4.21
C MET A 228 9.18 -12.12 -4.51
N MET A 229 9.74 -12.76 -3.48
CA MET A 229 10.53 -13.98 -3.63
C MET A 229 9.67 -15.24 -3.79
N PHE A 230 8.55 -15.32 -3.08
CA PHE A 230 7.77 -16.56 -2.93
C PHE A 230 6.35 -16.47 -3.50
N LEU A 231 5.95 -15.32 -4.05
CA LEU A 231 4.64 -15.06 -4.68
C LEU A 231 3.43 -15.15 -3.73
N GLU A 232 3.70 -15.21 -2.43
CA GLU A 232 2.72 -15.19 -1.33
C GLU A 232 3.33 -14.46 -0.12
N GLY A 233 2.50 -13.82 0.71
CA GLY A 233 2.96 -13.23 1.97
C GLY A 233 3.30 -14.32 3.00
N PRO A 234 4.22 -14.03 3.94
CA PRO A 234 4.71 -15.02 4.92
C PRO A 234 3.63 -15.51 5.89
N TYR A 235 2.52 -14.78 6.01
CA TYR A 235 1.42 -15.07 6.92
C TYR A 235 0.07 -15.23 6.21
N ASP A 236 0.03 -15.19 4.87
CA ASP A 236 -1.22 -15.29 4.11
C ASP A 236 -1.87 -16.67 4.31
N MET A 237 -1.09 -17.74 4.32
CA MET A 237 -1.59 -19.10 4.58
C MET A 237 -2.13 -19.28 6.01
N VAL A 238 -1.50 -18.64 7.01
CA VAL A 238 -1.97 -18.66 8.40
C VAL A 238 -3.34 -17.98 8.47
N PHE A 239 -3.46 -16.81 7.85
CA PHE A 239 -4.71 -16.05 7.80
C PHE A 239 -5.82 -16.83 7.08
N GLN A 240 -5.54 -17.43 5.91
CA GLN A 240 -6.51 -18.19 5.12
C GLN A 240 -7.03 -19.44 5.84
N LYS A 241 -6.19 -20.07 6.68
CA LYS A 241 -6.59 -21.23 7.50
C LYS A 241 -7.40 -20.84 8.74
N GLY A 242 -7.51 -19.55 9.06
CA GLY A 242 -8.14 -19.06 10.29
C GLY A 242 -7.26 -19.23 11.52
N ASP A 243 -5.95 -19.48 11.36
CA ASP A 243 -5.01 -19.56 12.45
C ASP A 243 -4.66 -18.15 12.99
N SER A 244 -4.13 -18.07 14.20
CA SER A 244 -3.80 -16.78 14.82
C SER A 244 -2.54 -16.16 14.21
N VAL A 245 -2.73 -15.17 13.32
CA VAL A 245 -1.63 -14.35 12.77
C VAL A 245 -0.88 -13.63 13.90
N ALA A 246 -1.58 -13.17 14.93
CA ALA A 246 -0.98 -12.50 16.08
C ALA A 246 0.06 -13.39 16.81
N LEU A 247 -0.16 -14.71 16.88
CA LEU A 247 0.81 -15.65 17.41
C LEU A 247 1.92 -15.99 16.40
N ALA A 248 1.57 -16.11 15.11
CA ALA A 248 2.53 -16.44 14.07
C ALA A 248 3.63 -15.38 13.92
N VAL A 249 3.29 -14.09 14.00
CA VAL A 249 4.27 -12.99 13.87
C VAL A 249 5.28 -12.93 15.03
N GLN A 250 4.93 -13.49 16.20
CA GLN A 250 5.85 -13.56 17.34
C GLN A 250 6.96 -14.59 17.12
N ASN A 251 6.70 -15.60 16.28
CA ASN A 251 7.66 -16.65 15.96
C ASN A 251 8.64 -16.22 14.86
N PRO A 252 9.83 -16.83 14.78
CA PRO A 252 10.75 -16.63 13.65
C PRO A 252 10.09 -17.00 12.32
N VAL A 253 10.22 -16.16 11.30
CA VAL A 253 9.74 -16.46 9.95
C VAL A 253 10.60 -17.55 9.32
N THR A 254 9.97 -18.66 8.95
CA THR A 254 10.60 -19.71 8.16
C THR A 254 10.74 -19.22 6.72
N ILE A 255 11.98 -18.94 6.31
CA ILE A 255 12.29 -18.63 4.91
C ILE A 255 12.73 -19.94 4.24
N PRO A 256 12.00 -20.43 3.22
CA PRO A 256 12.36 -21.65 2.51
C PRO A 256 13.80 -21.59 2.00
N GLN A 257 14.55 -22.68 2.20
CA GLN A 257 15.86 -22.83 1.57
C GLN A 257 15.67 -22.97 0.05
N PRO A 258 16.57 -22.41 -0.78
CA PRO A 258 16.52 -22.65 -2.22
C PRO A 258 16.52 -24.16 -2.48
N CYS A 259 15.62 -24.63 -3.35
CA CYS A 259 15.57 -26.04 -3.70
C CYS A 259 16.92 -26.45 -4.30
N ARG A 260 17.59 -27.46 -3.71
CA ARG A 260 18.95 -27.91 -4.11
C ARG A 260 19.04 -28.41 -5.57
N SER A 261 17.91 -28.57 -6.26
CA SER A 261 17.83 -28.94 -7.67
C SER A 261 18.12 -27.78 -8.63
N VAL A 262 18.18 -26.54 -8.13
CA VAL A 262 18.72 -25.41 -8.88
C VAL A 262 20.24 -25.47 -8.74
N SER A 263 20.93 -25.65 -9.87
CA SER A 263 22.39 -25.64 -10.08
C SER A 263 23.22 -24.97 -8.96
N PRO A 264 24.45 -25.43 -8.64
CA PRO A 264 25.33 -24.81 -7.62
C PRO A 264 25.67 -23.32 -7.85
N LEU A 265 25.16 -22.73 -8.95
CA LEU A 265 25.11 -21.30 -9.25
C LEU A 265 23.79 -20.60 -8.84
N ALA A 266 22.90 -21.23 -8.06
CA ALA A 266 21.81 -20.56 -7.36
C ALA A 266 22.44 -19.54 -6.39
N SER A 267 22.52 -18.33 -6.91
CA SER A 267 23.60 -17.37 -6.76
C SER A 267 23.59 -16.66 -5.42
N GLN A 268 24.77 -16.26 -4.91
CA GLN A 268 24.97 -15.37 -3.74
C GLN A 268 23.87 -14.31 -3.48
N PRO A 269 23.27 -13.69 -4.51
CA PRO A 269 22.28 -12.65 -4.30
C PRO A 269 20.95 -13.12 -3.64
N LEU A 270 20.44 -14.35 -3.88
CA LEU A 270 19.23 -14.85 -3.18
C LEU A 270 19.48 -14.99 -1.68
N VAL A 271 20.70 -15.38 -1.28
CA VAL A 271 21.12 -15.40 0.13
C VAL A 271 21.15 -13.98 0.70
N THR A 272 21.54 -12.98 -0.09
CA THR A 272 21.46 -11.56 0.29
C THR A 272 20.01 -11.12 0.52
N LEU A 273 19.08 -11.43 -0.38
CA LEU A 273 17.66 -11.10 -0.20
C LEU A 273 17.08 -11.74 1.07
N GLN A 274 17.36 -13.03 1.31
CA GLN A 274 16.94 -13.71 2.52
C GLN A 274 17.55 -13.07 3.79
N SER A 275 18.80 -12.62 3.72
CA SER A 275 19.46 -11.90 4.82
C SER A 275 18.81 -10.54 5.09
N ILE A 276 18.45 -9.80 4.03
CA ILE A 276 17.71 -8.54 4.14
C ILE A 276 16.34 -8.78 4.77
N THR A 277 15.60 -9.80 4.33
CA THR A 277 14.30 -10.17 4.92
C THR A 277 14.44 -10.51 6.41
N ARG A 278 15.44 -11.30 6.80
CA ARG A 278 15.69 -11.60 8.22
C ARG A 278 16.04 -10.34 9.03
N SER A 279 16.80 -9.44 8.45
CA SER A 279 17.18 -8.18 9.10
C SER A 279 15.97 -7.28 9.31
N ALA A 280 15.07 -7.22 8.33
CA ALA A 280 13.81 -6.50 8.42
C ALA A 280 12.92 -7.02 9.56
N PHE A 281 12.74 -8.34 9.68
CA PHE A 281 11.96 -8.94 10.77
C PHE A 281 12.60 -8.80 12.16
N LYS A 282 13.91 -8.54 12.25
CA LYS A 282 14.60 -8.28 13.51
C LYS A 282 14.46 -6.81 13.95
N ALA A 283 14.35 -5.87 13.02
CA ALA A 283 14.33 -4.44 13.33
C ALA A 283 13.10 -4.00 14.16
N SER A 284 11.94 -4.64 13.95
CA SER A 284 10.68 -4.35 14.66
C SER A 284 10.63 -4.85 16.11
N LYS A 285 11.50 -5.80 16.51
CA LYS A 285 11.39 -6.47 17.82
C LYS A 285 12.20 -5.81 18.95
N ILE A 286 12.57 -4.52 18.80
CA ILE A 286 13.41 -3.77 19.76
C ILE A 286 12.66 -2.55 20.28
#